data_AF-A0A7X6TUK0-F1
#
_entry.id   AF-A0A7X6TUK0-F1
#
_cell.length_a   1.000
_cell.length_b   1.000
_cell.length_c   1.000
_cell.angle_alpha   90.00
_cell.angle_beta   90.00
_cell.angle_gamma   90.00
#
_symmetry.space_group_name_H-M   'P 1'
#
loop_
_entity.id
_entity.type
_entity.pdbx_description
1 polymer ?
#
loop_
_entity_poly.entity_id
_entity_poly.type
_entity_poly.pdbx_seq_one_letter_code
_entity_poly.pdbx_strand_id
1 'polypeptide(L)' 'MRIGYVCMTRGIYDTDFKSCTLKKETEENLFNIIEHNLDILEKIIDYNIKMNIRFFRLSSDLIPFGSS' A
#
# COMPACT_ATOMS: atom_id res chain seq x y z
N MET A 1 -9.21 -14.75 18.84
CA MET A 1 -7.93 -14.15 18.43
C MET A 1 -7.99 -13.81 16.94
N ARG A 2 -7.62 -12.59 16.53
CA ARG A 2 -7.48 -12.21 15.11
C ARG A 2 -5.99 -12.22 14.78
N ILE A 3 -5.62 -12.89 13.70
CA ILE A 3 -4.25 -12.93 13.19
C ILE A 3 -4.16 -11.95 12.02
N GLY A 4 -3.05 -11.24 11.93
CA GLY A 4 -2.78 -10.28 10.88
C GLY A 4 -1.30 -10.09 10.65
N TYR A 5 -0.97 -9.27 9.66
CA TYR A 5 0.41 -8.94 9.29
C TYR A 5 0.53 -7.46 8.95
N VAL A 6 1.75 -7.06 8.62
CA VAL A 6 2.17 -5.67 8.57
C VAL A 6 2.73 -5.33 7.20
N CYS A 7 2.15 -4.31 6.58
CA CYS A 7 2.60 -3.60 5.37
C CYS A 7 2.77 -4.43 4.08
N MET A 8 3.39 -5.61 4.10
CA MET A 8 3.80 -6.36 2.91
C MET A 8 3.05 -7.67 2.78
N THR A 9 2.55 -7.96 1.58
CA THR A 9 1.79 -9.18 1.27
C THR A 9 2.58 -10.11 0.37
N ARG A 10 3.46 -10.94 0.95
CA ARG A 10 4.31 -11.87 0.17
C ARG A 10 3.58 -13.05 -0.49
N GLY A 11 2.26 -13.16 -0.28
CA GLY A 11 1.42 -14.21 -0.87
C GLY A 11 0.97 -13.94 -2.30
N ILE A 12 1.22 -12.73 -2.82
CA ILE A 12 0.88 -12.30 -4.17
C ILE A 12 2.01 -11.45 -4.75
N TYR A 13 2.29 -11.63 -6.05
CA TYR A 13 3.30 -10.84 -6.76
C TYR A 13 2.84 -9.39 -6.94
N ASP A 14 3.80 -8.48 -7.14
CA ASP A 14 3.58 -7.06 -7.45
C ASP A 14 2.70 -6.31 -6.44
N THR A 15 3.00 -6.47 -5.14
CA THR A 15 2.31 -5.76 -4.04
C THR A 15 3.19 -4.79 -3.26
N ASP A 16 4.29 -4.37 -3.87
CA ASP A 16 5.20 -3.41 -3.26
C ASP A 16 4.65 -1.98 -3.41
N PHE A 17 4.50 -1.28 -2.30
CA PHE A 17 4.18 0.14 -2.30
C PHE A 17 5.36 0.95 -2.87
N LYS A 18 5.03 2.01 -3.60
CA LYS A 18 5.99 2.98 -4.12
C LYS A 18 6.00 4.23 -3.26
N SER A 19 7.15 4.89 -3.21
CA SER A 19 7.35 6.18 -2.58
C SER A 19 8.30 7.02 -3.41
N CYS A 20 8.31 8.34 -3.19
CA CYS A 20 9.22 9.27 -3.87
C CYS A 20 10.00 10.11 -2.85
N THR A 21 11.12 10.66 -3.31
CA THR A 21 11.89 11.64 -2.52
C THR A 21 11.42 13.05 -2.88
N LEU A 22 11.58 14.01 -1.96
CA LEU A 22 11.17 15.41 -2.14
C LEU A 22 11.71 16.02 -3.45
N LYS A 23 12.89 15.61 -3.89
CA LYS A 23 13.51 16.08 -5.15
C LYS A 23 12.72 15.70 -6.41
N LYS A 24 11.81 14.73 -6.32
CA LYS A 24 10.95 14.24 -7.42
C LYS A 24 9.47 14.43 -7.09
N GLU A 25 9.15 15.29 -6.13
CA GLU A 25 7.77 15.66 -5.82
C GLU A 25 7.26 16.57 -6.95
N THR A 26 6.57 15.99 -7.90
CA THR A 26 5.66 16.74 -8.76
C THR A 26 4.27 16.26 -8.43
N GLU A 27 3.28 17.13 -8.56
CA GLU A 27 1.88 16.78 -8.30
C GLU A 27 1.48 15.55 -9.13
N GLU A 28 1.83 15.52 -10.42
CA GLU A 28 1.60 14.39 -11.32
C GLU A 28 2.27 13.09 -10.82
N ASN A 29 3.55 13.14 -10.42
CA ASN A 29 4.25 11.96 -9.93
C ASN A 29 3.66 11.46 -8.61
N LEU A 30 3.22 12.38 -7.74
CA LEU A 30 2.58 12.04 -6.48
C LEU A 30 1.23 11.34 -6.72
N PHE A 31 0.39 11.89 -7.60
CA PHE A 31 -0.88 11.27 -7.99
C PHE A 31 -0.67 9.87 -8.58
N ASN A 32 0.29 9.71 -9.50
CA ASN A 32 0.62 8.42 -10.09
C ASN A 32 1.08 7.38 -9.05
N ILE A 33 1.85 7.81 -8.05
CA ILE A 33 2.29 6.93 -6.96
C ILE A 33 1.12 6.55 -6.05
N ILE A 34 0.28 7.51 -5.69
CA ILE A 34 -0.90 7.28 -4.83
C ILE A 34 -1.87 6.32 -5.52
N GLU A 35 -2.18 6.55 -6.79
CA GLU A 35 -3.04 5.68 -7.60
C GLU A 35 -2.50 4.24 -7.63
N HIS A 36 -1.21 4.09 -7.96
CA HIS A 36 -0.56 2.78 -7.96
C HIS A 36 -0.62 2.07 -6.58
N ASN A 37 -0.42 2.82 -5.50
CA ASN A 37 -0.45 2.29 -4.15
C ASN A 37 -1.87 1.87 -3.73
N LEU A 38 -2.90 2.61 -4.15
CA LEU A 38 -4.30 2.26 -3.91
C LEU A 38 -4.71 1.00 -4.68
N ASP A 39 -4.29 0.86 -5.94
CA ASP A 39 -4.52 -0.36 -6.73
C ASP A 39 -3.91 -1.60 -6.07
N ILE A 40 -2.70 -1.45 -5.51
CA ILE A 40 -2.04 -2.53 -4.76
C ILE A 40 -2.80 -2.84 -3.47
N LEU A 41 -3.25 -1.81 -2.76
CA LEU A 41 -4.02 -1.99 -1.54
C LEU A 41 -5.32 -2.78 -1.80
N GLU A 42 -6.03 -2.50 -2.90
CA GLU A 42 -7.23 -3.24 -3.28
C GLU A 42 -6.92 -4.74 -3.47
N LYS A 43 -5.86 -5.07 -4.22
CA LYS A 43 -5.40 -6.47 -4.40
C LYS A 43 -5.06 -7.15 -3.08
N ILE A 44 -4.45 -6.43 -2.15
CA ILE A 44 -4.10 -6.95 -0.82
C ILE A 44 -5.38 -7.21 0.00
N ILE A 45 -6.37 -6.32 -0.05
CA ILE A 45 -7.64 -6.49 0.66
C ILE A 45 -8.39 -7.71 0.13
N ASP A 46 -8.48 -7.87 -1.19
CA ASP A 46 -9.11 -9.03 -1.82
C ASP A 46 -8.42 -10.35 -1.41
N TYR A 47 -7.09 -10.35 -1.41
CA TYR A 47 -6.31 -11.48 -0.92
C TYR A 47 -6.60 -11.79 0.56
N ASN A 48 -6.65 -10.75 1.40
CA ASN A 48 -6.92 -10.90 2.83
C ASN A 48 -8.32 -11.47 3.09
N ILE A 49 -9.33 -11.01 2.34
CA ILE A 49 -10.69 -11.55 2.40
C ILE A 49 -10.68 -13.04 2.02
N LYS A 50 -10.02 -13.39 0.90
CA LYS A 50 -9.91 -14.77 0.42
C LYS A 50 -9.21 -15.71 1.42
N MET A 51 -8.18 -15.22 2.10
CA MET A 51 -7.41 -15.97 3.10
C MET A 51 -7.97 -15.85 4.52
N ASN A 52 -9.10 -15.16 4.71
CA ASN A 52 -9.73 -14.89 6.00
C ASN A 52 -8.78 -14.19 7.01
N ILE A 53 -7.85 -13.36 6.51
CA ILE A 53 -6.99 -12.50 7.31
C ILE A 53 -7.76 -11.23 7.63
N ARG A 54 -8.09 -11.02 8.91
CA ARG A 54 -8.99 -9.94 9.33
C ARG A 54 -8.27 -8.75 9.96
N PHE A 55 -6.95 -8.72 9.95
CA PHE A 55 -6.18 -7.61 10.49
C PHE A 55 -4.99 -7.33 9.58
N PHE A 56 -4.86 -6.08 9.14
CA PHE A 56 -3.79 -5.63 8.26
C PHE A 56 -3.41 -4.21 8.66
N ARG A 57 -2.10 -3.98 8.89
CA ARG A 57 -1.58 -2.64 9.14
C ARG A 57 -1.10 -2.04 7.82
N LEU A 58 -1.70 -0.91 7.43
CA LEU A 58 -1.31 -0.13 6.26
C LEU A 58 0.11 0.44 6.40
N SER A 59 0.82 0.58 5.29
CA SER A 59 2.09 1.31 5.25
C SER A 59 1.85 2.82 5.28
N SER A 60 2.75 3.56 5.92
CA SER A 60 2.80 5.02 5.83
C SER A 60 3.12 5.52 4.41
N ASP A 61 3.70 4.65 3.58
CA ASP A 61 4.03 4.96 2.18
C ASP A 61 2.81 5.04 1.26
N LEU A 62 1.61 4.67 1.74
CA LEU A 62 0.38 4.70 0.96
C LEU A 62 0.15 6.08 0.32
N ILE A 63 0.35 7.14 1.10
CA ILE A 63 0.31 8.53 0.66
C ILE A 63 1.64 9.18 1.02
N PRO A 64 2.59 9.31 0.08
CA PRO A 64 3.84 10.00 0.33
C PRO A 64 3.58 11.45 0.78
N PHE A 65 4.32 11.90 1.79
CA PHE A 65 4.24 13.28 2.32
C PHE A 65 2.88 13.72 2.89
N GLY A 66 1.95 12.80 3.17
CA GLY A 66 0.61 13.14 3.69
C GLY A 66 0.58 13.84 5.06
N SER A 67 1.71 13.99 5.75
CA SER A 67 1.86 14.72 7.01
C SER A 67 2.52 16.11 6.87
N SER A 68 2.80 16.54 5.64
CA SER A 68 3.60 17.75 5.36
C SER A 68 2.75 18.98 5.12
#